data_AF-A0A7Y8X4N3-F1
#
_entry.id   AF-A0A7Y8X4N3-F1
#
_cell.length_a   1.000
_cell.length_b   1.000
_cell.length_c   1.000
_cell.angle_alpha   90.00
_cell.angle_beta   90.00
_cell.angle_gamma   90.00
#
_symmetry.space_group_name_H-M   'P 1'
#
loop_
_entity.id
_entity.type
_entity.pdbx_description
1 polymer ?
#
loop_
_entity_poly.entity_id
_entity_poly.type
_entity_poly.pdbx_seq_one_letter_code
_entity_poly.pdbx_strand_id
1 'polypeptide(L)' 'MIATVLWERELHQRGGASAFVVGPDCVVLHERHTRLVCLERADGAVRWDVPLGTWPRGIVLAGTACWCCRKRRT' A
#
# COMPACT_ATOMS: atom_id res chain seq x y z
N MET A 1 -14.56 -19.91 13.77
CA MET A 1 -13.67 -18.74 13.96
C MET A 1 -14.31 -17.59 13.21
N ILE A 2 -14.82 -16.58 13.92
CA ILE A 2 -15.40 -15.39 13.29
C ILE A 2 -14.24 -14.39 13.12
N ALA A 3 -13.84 -14.11 11.90
CA ALA A 3 -12.86 -13.05 11.64
C ALA A 3 -13.50 -11.70 11.98
N THR A 4 -12.87 -10.91 12.85
CA THR A 4 -13.31 -9.55 13.18
C THR A 4 -12.59 -8.58 12.25
N VAL A 5 -13.35 -7.72 11.58
CA VAL A 5 -12.80 -6.64 10.75
C VAL A 5 -12.32 -5.53 11.69
N LEU A 6 -11.05 -5.16 11.61
CA LEU A 6 -10.48 -4.06 12.41
C LEU A 6 -10.82 -2.69 11.79
N TRP A 7 -10.65 -2.58 10.48
CA TRP A 7 -10.93 -1.37 9.73
C TRP A 7 -11.11 -1.69 8.25
N GLU A 8 -11.78 -0.78 7.55
CA GLU A 8 -11.97 -0.79 6.09
C GLU A 8 -11.56 0.56 5.52
N ARG A 9 -11.06 0.58 4.28
CA ARG A 9 -10.64 1.81 3.62
C ARG A 9 -10.98 1.78 2.14
N GLU A 10 -11.60 2.85 1.67
CA GLU A 10 -11.78 3.08 0.24
C GLU A 10 -10.46 3.57 -0.38
N LEU A 11 -9.99 2.89 -1.43
CA LEU A 11 -8.71 3.21 -2.07
C LEU A 11 -8.79 4.39 -3.06
N HIS A 12 -9.93 5.09 -3.08
CA HIS A 12 -10.20 6.25 -3.94
C HIS A 12 -9.73 6.05 -5.40
N GLN A 13 -9.94 4.86 -5.93
CA GLN A 13 -9.55 4.50 -7.28
C GLN A 13 -10.60 3.57 -7.89
N ARG A 14 -10.74 3.65 -9.20
CA ARG A 14 -11.71 2.85 -9.94
C ARG A 14 -11.12 1.46 -10.18
N GLY A 15 -11.94 0.42 -9.99
CA GLY A 15 -11.60 -1.01 -10.00
C GLY A 15 -10.31 -1.39 -10.73
N GLY A 16 -9.37 -1.97 -9.99
CA GLY A 16 -8.08 -2.45 -10.49
C GLY A 16 -7.27 -3.11 -9.37
N ALA A 17 -6.35 -3.99 -9.73
CA ALA A 17 -5.46 -4.61 -8.75
C ALA A 17 -4.50 -3.56 -8.18
N SER A 18 -4.57 -3.32 -6.86
CA SER A 18 -3.52 -2.60 -6.14
C SER A 18 -2.48 -3.58 -5.63
N ALA A 19 -1.22 -3.29 -5.89
CA ALA A 19 -0.14 -3.92 -5.15
C ALA A 19 -0.20 -3.46 -3.69
N PHE A 20 -0.13 -4.41 -2.77
CA PHE A 20 0.02 -4.15 -1.35
C PHE A 20 0.95 -5.18 -0.71
N VAL A 21 1.46 -4.83 0.45
CA VAL A 21 2.32 -5.67 1.27
C VAL A 21 1.96 -5.44 2.74
N VAL A 22 1.89 -6.52 3.50
CA VAL A 22 1.57 -6.49 4.93
C VAL A 22 2.84 -6.75 5.71
N GLY A 23 3.21 -5.80 6.57
CA GLY A 23 4.26 -5.94 7.56
C GLY A 23 3.69 -6.30 8.94
N PRO A 24 4.57 -6.43 9.95
CA PRO A 24 4.14 -6.72 11.33
C PRO A 24 3.16 -5.67 11.85
N ASP A 25 3.50 -4.39 11.69
CA ASP A 25 2.75 -3.27 12.27
C ASP A 25 2.06 -2.40 11.22
N CYS A 26 2.35 -2.59 9.93
CA CYS A 26 1.82 -1.74 8.87
C CYS A 26 1.31 -2.49 7.65
N VAL A 27 0.54 -1.79 6.85
CA VAL A 27 0.16 -2.21 5.49
C VAL A 27 0.63 -1.12 4.54
N VAL A 28 1.42 -1.47 3.53
CA VAL A 28 1.80 -0.54 2.45
C VAL A 28 1.07 -0.92 1.19
N LEU A 29 0.47 0.05 0.53
CA LEU A 29 -0.29 -0.14 -0.69
C LEU A 29 -0.05 0.96 -1.70
N HIS A 30 -0.30 0.63 -2.97
CA HIS A 30 -0.40 1.62 -4.02
C HIS A 30 -1.84 2.17 -4.10
N GLU A 31 -2.00 3.46 -3.85
CA GLU A 31 -3.29 4.16 -3.84
C GLU A 31 -3.36 5.17 -5.01
N ARG A 32 -4.58 5.42 -5.52
CA ARG A 32 -4.86 6.42 -6.57
C ARG A 32 -4.01 6.26 -7.83
N HIS A 33 -3.54 5.05 -8.09
CA HIS A 33 -2.58 4.70 -9.15
C HIS A 33 -1.24 5.47 -9.15
N THR A 34 -0.93 6.25 -8.11
CA THR A 34 0.22 7.18 -8.15
C THR A 34 0.98 7.31 -6.84
N ARG A 35 0.44 6.84 -5.72
CA ARG A 35 1.01 7.04 -4.39
C ARG A 35 1.30 5.73 -3.70
N LEU A 36 2.38 5.67 -2.94
CA LEU A 36 2.56 4.64 -1.92
C LEU A 36 2.06 5.21 -0.60
N VAL A 37 1.15 4.48 0.04
CA VAL A 37 0.57 4.85 1.32
C VAL A 37 0.89 3.74 2.31
N CYS A 38 1.38 4.13 3.48
CA CYS A 38 1.60 3.22 4.59
C CYS A 38 0.58 3.50 5.67
N LEU A 39 -0.10 2.44 6.09
CA LEU A 39 -1.14 2.46 7.08
C LEU A 39 -0.69 1.71 8.33
N GLU A 40 -1.09 2.20 9.49
CA GLU A 40 -1.10 1.46 10.74
C GLU A 40 -1.97 0.22 10.59
N ARG A 41 -1.46 -0.95 10.98
CA ARG A 41 -2.21 -2.19 10.88
C ARG A 41 -3.36 -2.26 11.88
N ALA A 42 -3.23 -1.59 13.02
CA ALA A 42 -4.21 -1.64 14.10
C ALA A 42 -5.54 -0.94 13.75
N ASP A 43 -5.46 0.23 13.13
CA ASP A 43 -6.61 1.13 12.92
C ASP A 43 -6.70 1.71 11.49
N GLY A 44 -5.73 1.44 10.62
CA GLY A 44 -5.71 1.95 9.25
C GLY A 44 -5.30 3.42 9.14
N ALA A 45 -4.76 4.04 10.21
CA ALA A 45 -4.28 5.41 10.18
C ALA A 45 -3.07 5.57 9.24
N VAL A 46 -2.98 6.70 8.54
CA VAL A 46 -1.88 6.96 7.60
C VAL A 46 -0.62 7.30 8.38
N ARG A 47 0.42 6.46 8.28
CA ARG A 47 1.77 6.76 8.77
C ARG A 47 2.51 7.72 7.86
N TRP A 48 2.44 7.46 6.55
CA TRP A 48 3.04 8.29 5.52
C TRP A 48 2.39 8.05 4.15
N ASP A 49 2.57 9.03 3.26
CA ASP A 49 2.08 9.04 1.88
C ASP A 49 3.16 9.68 1.01
N VAL A 50 3.66 8.94 0.01
CA VAL A 50 4.72 9.40 -0.88
C VAL A 50 4.36 9.24 -2.37
N PRO A 51 4.65 10.23 -3.22
CA PRO A 51 4.49 10.09 -4.67
C PRO A 51 5.44 9.01 -5.23
N LEU A 52 4.90 8.04 -5.97
CA LEU A 52 5.67 7.01 -6.66
C LEU A 52 5.52 7.12 -8.19
N GLY A 53 4.34 7.59 -8.64
CA GLY A 53 3.90 7.55 -10.03
C GLY A 53 3.19 6.25 -10.37
N THR A 54 2.95 6.06 -11.66
CA THR A 54 2.13 4.96 -12.17
C THR A 54 2.91 3.66 -12.31
N TRP A 55 2.21 2.53 -12.11
CA TRP A 55 2.67 1.16 -12.41
C TRP A 55 3.87 0.65 -11.60
N PRO A 56 3.76 0.55 -10.26
CA PRO A 56 4.61 -0.36 -9.51
C PRO A 56 4.39 -1.80 -10.01
N ARG A 57 5.47 -2.50 -10.35
CA ARG A 57 5.43 -3.93 -10.67
C ARG A 57 5.42 -4.79 -9.40
N GLY A 58 5.91 -4.25 -8.28
CA GLY A 58 5.96 -4.92 -6.99
C GLY A 58 6.42 -3.98 -5.89
N ILE A 59 5.96 -4.26 -4.67
CA ILE A 59 6.29 -3.55 -3.43
C ILE A 59 6.85 -4.59 -2.46
N VAL A 60 7.99 -4.31 -1.83
CA VAL A 60 8.63 -5.20 -0.86
C VAL A 60 8.94 -4.42 0.41
N LEU A 61 8.52 -4.96 1.55
CA LEU A 61 8.98 -4.51 2.86
C LEU A 61 10.23 -5.29 3.25
N ALA A 62 11.29 -4.56 3.60
CA ALA A 62 12.55 -5.12 4.08
C ALA A 62 12.93 -4.40 5.38
N GLY A 63 12.54 -4.99 6.53
CA GLY A 63 12.70 -4.37 7.84
C GLY A 63 11.93 -3.06 7.93
N THR A 64 12.63 -1.96 8.19
CA THR A 64 12.06 -0.61 8.29
C THR A 64 11.97 0.12 6.94
N ALA A 65 12.46 -0.48 5.85
CA ALA A 65 12.47 0.12 4.52
C ALA A 65 11.42 -0.51 3.60
N CYS A 66 10.85 0.30 2.71
CA CYS A 66 9.96 -0.12 1.64
C CYS A 66 10.65 0.10 0.29
N TRP A 67 10.70 -0.94 -0.54
CA TRP A 67 11.26 -0.91 -1.89
C TRP A 67 10.16 -1.09 -2.92
N CYS A 68 10.27 -0.40 -4.05
CA CYS A 68 9.32 -0.51 -5.14
C CYS A 68 10.03 -0.59 -6.50
N CYS A 69 9.64 -1.58 -7.32
CA CYS A 69 10.10 -1.67 -8.69
C CYS A 69 9.14 -0.93 -9.62
N ARG A 70 9.60 0.19 -10.20
CA ARG A 70 8.81 0.99 -11.15
C ARG A 70 9.06 0.50 -12.57
N LYS A 71 8.00 0.37 -13.37
CA LYS A 71 8.16 0.22 -14.83
C LYS A 71 8.75 1.51 -15.42
N ARG A 72 9.91 1.44 -16.07
CA ARG A 72 10.42 2.57 -16.86
C ARG A 72 9.46 2.81 -18.04
N ARG A 73 9.12 4.07 -18.31
CA ARG A 73 8.46 4.43 -19.58
C ARG A 73 9.51 4.24 -20.68
N THR A 74 9.30 3.27 -21.55
CA THR A 74 9.91 3.20 -22.88
C THR A 74 9.25 4.22 -23.79
#